data_AF-A0A800F1B6-F1
#
_entry.id   AF-A0A800F1B6-F1
#
_cell.length_a   1.000
_cell.length_b   1.000
_cell.length_c   1.000
_cell.angle_alpha   90.00
_cell.angle_beta   90.00
_cell.angle_gamma   90.00
#
_symmetry.space_group_name_H-M   'P 1'
#
loop_
_entity.id
_entity.type
_entity.pdbx_description
1 polymer ?
#
loop_
_entity_poly.entity_id
_entity_poly.type
_entity_poly.pdbx_seq_one_letter_code
_entity_poly.pdbx_strand_id
1 'polypeptide(L)'
;MIKEKDVEVRTRASYKFHKDLKSILRSPESLNYPFDSLKLISQVKSPDKKFRIFTWELLIARNHYIHFGLLQLKNKKTPVVFNLNDISDDILSPEDTICDQKHWYGAFYYNILLKKKVLGHKYYLFGWDMNDGRTFKKVLDVLTIKNGRLIFGSPDFYIKEENAKQRHIIEYIQDASVTLNFDKDLKMIVYDHLIPLDDKDPNSPLVPDGSYHGLKYRNGKWEFVERVFHQRLKDGQAPLIKK
;
A
#
# COMPACT_ATOMS: atom_id res chain seq x y z
N MET A 1 -19.60 -17.44 -2.30
CA MET A 1 -18.41 -17.08 -1.47
C MET A 1 -17.70 -15.88 -2.10
N ILE A 2 -16.71 -15.22 -1.50
CA ILE A 2 -16.03 -14.02 -2.09
C ILE A 2 -15.43 -14.28 -3.50
N LYS A 3 -15.35 -15.54 -3.94
CA LYS A 3 -14.94 -15.97 -5.28
C LYS A 3 -16.10 -16.21 -6.27
N GLU A 4 -17.34 -15.90 -5.90
CA GLU A 4 -18.53 -16.16 -6.75
C GLU A 4 -18.48 -15.35 -8.05
N LYS A 5 -18.99 -15.88 -9.17
CA LYS A 5 -19.02 -15.15 -10.44
C LYS A 5 -20.03 -14.01 -10.41
N ASP A 6 -21.19 -14.27 -9.81
CA ASP A 6 -22.25 -13.31 -9.62
C ASP A 6 -21.81 -12.15 -8.72
N VAL A 7 -21.84 -10.93 -9.28
CA VAL A 7 -21.43 -9.69 -8.63
C VAL A 7 -22.26 -9.44 -7.36
N GLU A 8 -23.58 -9.59 -7.42
CA GLU A 8 -24.47 -9.29 -6.30
C GLU A 8 -24.21 -10.23 -5.13
N VAL A 9 -24.08 -11.53 -5.43
CA VAL A 9 -23.76 -12.55 -4.41
C VAL A 9 -22.40 -12.29 -3.78
N ARG A 10 -21.38 -11.96 -4.59
CA ARG A 10 -20.02 -11.68 -4.12
C ARG A 10 -19.96 -10.42 -3.26
N THR A 11 -20.66 -9.36 -3.66
CA THR A 11 -20.77 -8.11 -2.92
C THR A 11 -21.45 -8.33 -1.59
N ARG A 12 -22.63 -8.96 -1.56
CA ARG A 12 -23.34 -9.29 -0.32
C ARG A 12 -22.50 -10.15 0.62
N ALA A 13 -21.78 -11.14 0.09
CA ALA A 13 -20.88 -11.99 0.87
C ALA A 13 -19.70 -11.18 1.47
N SER A 14 -19.15 -10.22 0.73
CA SER A 14 -18.04 -9.37 1.18
C SER A 14 -18.45 -8.41 2.29
N TYR A 15 -19.63 -7.79 2.19
CA TYR A 15 -20.18 -6.96 3.27
C TYR A 15 -20.50 -7.79 4.53
N LYS A 16 -21.06 -9.00 4.36
CA LYS A 16 -21.29 -9.91 5.48
C LYS A 16 -19.97 -10.31 6.14
N PHE A 17 -18.98 -10.72 5.34
CA PHE A 17 -17.64 -11.08 5.81
C PHE A 17 -16.99 -9.91 6.57
N HIS A 18 -17.07 -8.70 6.03
CA HIS A 18 -16.57 -7.48 6.67
C HIS A 18 -17.19 -7.30 8.07
N LYS A 19 -18.52 -7.41 8.18
CA LYS A 19 -19.25 -7.28 9.45
C LYS A 19 -18.84 -8.36 10.46
N ASP A 20 -18.77 -9.61 10.01
CA ASP A 20 -18.43 -10.76 10.84
C ASP A 20 -16.98 -10.65 11.34
N LEU A 21 -16.03 -10.36 10.44
CA LEU A 21 -14.62 -10.15 10.78
C LEU A 21 -14.46 -8.99 11.77
N LYS A 22 -15.11 -7.84 11.52
CA LYS A 22 -15.07 -6.69 12.44
C LYS A 22 -15.56 -7.04 13.83
N SER A 23 -16.59 -7.89 13.93
CA SER A 23 -17.08 -8.39 15.22
C SER A 23 -16.03 -9.25 15.92
N ILE A 24 -15.44 -10.22 15.21
CA ILE A 24 -14.39 -11.11 15.73
C ILE A 24 -13.18 -10.30 16.22
N LEU A 25 -12.75 -9.30 15.46
CA LEU A 25 -11.59 -8.47 15.79
C LEU A 25 -11.79 -7.60 17.06
N ARG A 26 -13.00 -7.54 17.63
CA ARG A 26 -13.23 -6.86 18.92
C ARG A 26 -12.86 -7.72 20.13
N SER A 27 -12.78 -9.05 19.94
CA SER A 27 -12.39 -9.96 21.03
C SER A 27 -10.87 -9.89 21.28
N PRO A 28 -10.41 -9.88 22.55
CA PRO A 28 -8.98 -9.91 22.88
C PRO A 28 -8.23 -11.12 22.29
N GLU A 29 -8.87 -12.29 22.25
CA GLU A 29 -8.32 -13.55 21.72
C GLU A 29 -7.93 -13.42 20.26
N SER A 30 -8.67 -12.60 19.50
CA SER A 30 -8.40 -12.39 18.10
C SER A 30 -7.02 -11.79 17.85
N LEU A 31 -6.45 -10.97 18.75
CA LEU A 31 -5.18 -10.23 18.55
C LEU A 31 -4.03 -11.12 18.10
N ASN A 32 -3.98 -12.35 18.62
CA ASN A 32 -2.94 -13.33 18.32
C ASN A 32 -3.40 -14.40 17.34
N TYR A 33 -4.70 -14.50 17.04
CA TYR A 33 -5.22 -15.47 16.08
C TYR A 33 -4.66 -15.16 14.67
N PRO A 34 -4.09 -16.17 13.97
CA PRO A 34 -3.34 -15.94 12.73
C PRO A 34 -4.22 -15.74 11.49
N PHE A 35 -5.46 -16.24 11.47
CA PHE A 35 -6.36 -16.15 10.31
C PHE A 35 -5.79 -16.75 9.00
N ASP A 36 -4.98 -17.81 9.10
CA ASP A 36 -4.28 -18.42 7.94
C ASP A 36 -5.20 -18.93 6.82
N SER A 37 -6.48 -19.14 7.11
CA SER A 37 -7.50 -19.53 6.12
C SER A 37 -7.95 -18.38 5.21
N LEU A 38 -7.70 -17.13 5.58
CA LEU A 38 -8.10 -15.94 4.82
C LEU A 38 -7.11 -15.63 3.67
N LYS A 39 -7.01 -16.54 2.70
CA LYS A 39 -6.00 -16.44 1.61
C LYS A 39 -6.13 -15.22 0.69
N LEU A 40 -7.32 -14.61 0.61
CA LEU A 40 -7.59 -13.44 -0.23
C LEU A 40 -7.52 -12.11 0.54
N ILE A 41 -7.27 -12.17 1.84
CA ILE A 41 -7.29 -11.01 2.71
C ILE A 41 -5.86 -10.77 3.14
N SER A 42 -5.33 -9.59 2.84
CA SER A 42 -4.06 -9.22 3.43
C SER A 42 -4.21 -9.09 4.93
N GLN A 43 -3.19 -9.52 5.67
CA GLN A 43 -3.09 -9.27 7.09
C GLN A 43 -1.66 -8.87 7.43
N VAL A 44 -1.44 -7.57 7.60
CA VAL A 44 -0.10 -7.04 7.88
C VAL A 44 -0.02 -6.56 9.31
N LYS A 45 0.94 -7.10 10.08
CA LYS A 45 1.20 -6.70 11.46
C LYS A 45 2.22 -5.56 11.48
N SER A 46 1.96 -4.52 12.25
CA SER A 46 2.95 -3.45 12.49
C SER A 46 4.23 -4.02 13.13
N PRO A 47 5.42 -3.50 12.79
CA PRO A 47 6.69 -4.01 13.34
C PRO A 47 6.80 -3.94 14.87
N ASP A 48 6.12 -2.99 15.52
CA ASP A 48 6.07 -2.88 16.99
C ASP A 48 4.87 -3.60 17.62
N LYS A 49 4.11 -4.37 16.83
CA LYS A 49 2.96 -5.18 17.26
C LYS A 49 1.83 -4.36 17.92
N LYS A 50 1.75 -3.06 17.65
CA LYS A 50 0.68 -2.20 18.19
C LYS A 50 -0.64 -2.37 17.46
N PHE A 51 -0.60 -2.64 16.17
CA PHE A 51 -1.79 -2.92 15.38
C PHE A 51 -1.51 -3.95 14.29
N ARG A 52 -2.59 -4.42 13.68
CA ARG A 52 -2.57 -5.09 12.38
C ARG A 52 -3.66 -4.52 11.50
N ILE A 53 -3.40 -4.52 10.20
CA ILE A 53 -4.32 -4.03 9.18
C ILE A 53 -4.73 -5.20 8.29
N PHE A 54 -6.02 -5.27 8.00
CA PHE A 54 -6.62 -6.23 7.09
C PHE A 54 -7.17 -5.48 5.90
N THR A 55 -6.77 -5.86 4.70
CA THR A 55 -7.24 -5.21 3.46
C THR A 55 -7.50 -6.25 2.39
N TRP A 56 -8.56 -6.03 1.62
CA TRP A 56 -8.89 -6.81 0.44
C TRP A 56 -9.66 -5.96 -0.56
N GLU A 57 -9.67 -6.41 -1.80
CA GLU A 57 -10.31 -5.74 -2.92
C GLU A 57 -11.42 -6.61 -3.49
N LEU A 58 -12.43 -5.97 -4.06
CA LEU A 58 -13.57 -6.61 -4.67
C LEU A 58 -13.92 -5.92 -5.98
N LEU A 59 -13.87 -6.67 -7.07
CA LEU A 59 -14.48 -6.25 -8.34
C LEU A 59 -16.00 -6.19 -8.17
N ILE A 60 -16.61 -5.01 -8.31
CA ILE A 60 -18.07 -4.81 -8.18
C ILE A 60 -18.78 -4.48 -9.50
N ALA A 61 -18.04 -4.04 -10.51
CA ALA A 61 -18.53 -3.89 -11.87
C ALA A 61 -17.39 -4.16 -12.85
N ARG A 62 -17.64 -4.07 -14.16
CA ARG A 62 -16.58 -4.24 -15.17
C ARG A 62 -15.48 -3.20 -14.91
N ASN A 63 -14.29 -3.67 -14.56
CA ASN A 63 -13.10 -2.86 -14.27
C ASN A 63 -13.27 -1.86 -13.11
N HIS A 64 -14.19 -2.11 -12.18
CA HIS A 64 -14.40 -1.25 -11.01
C HIS A 64 -14.23 -2.06 -9.74
N TYR A 65 -13.27 -1.65 -8.91
CA TYR A 65 -12.92 -2.28 -7.66
C TYR A 65 -13.31 -1.40 -6.48
N ILE A 66 -13.73 -2.02 -5.39
CA ILE A 66 -13.83 -1.37 -4.08
C ILE A 66 -12.92 -2.06 -3.10
N HIS A 67 -12.43 -1.27 -2.15
CA HIS A 67 -11.52 -1.69 -1.11
C HIS A 67 -12.28 -1.85 0.20
N PHE A 68 -11.89 -2.88 0.94
CA PHE A 68 -12.34 -3.05 2.32
C PHE A 68 -11.13 -3.06 3.23
N GLY A 69 -11.25 -2.34 4.35
CA GLY A 69 -10.18 -2.30 5.33
C GLY A 69 -10.69 -2.35 6.77
N LEU A 70 -9.96 -3.06 7.61
CA LEU A 70 -10.11 -3.07 9.06
C LEU A 70 -8.75 -2.93 9.72
N LEU A 71 -8.60 -1.97 10.63
CA LEU A 71 -7.41 -1.85 11.46
C LEU A 71 -7.75 -2.24 12.90
N GLN A 72 -7.08 -3.26 13.42
CA GLN A 72 -7.20 -3.66 14.81
C GLN A 72 -6.02 -3.12 15.60
N LEU A 73 -6.30 -2.15 16.48
CA LEU A 73 -5.35 -1.52 17.38
C LEU A 73 -5.38 -2.22 18.73
N LYS A 74 -4.22 -2.69 19.19
CA LYS A 74 -4.06 -3.24 20.54
C LYS A 74 -4.27 -2.15 21.58
N ASN A 75 -5.06 -2.44 22.59
CA ASN A 75 -5.32 -1.56 23.74
C ASN A 75 -5.36 -2.40 25.03
N LYS A 76 -5.28 -1.77 26.21
CA LYS A 76 -5.04 -2.44 27.51
C LYS A 76 -6.13 -3.44 27.91
N LYS A 77 -7.41 -3.17 27.58
CA LYS A 77 -8.55 -4.01 27.96
C LYS A 77 -9.06 -4.81 26.76
N THR A 78 -9.51 -4.12 25.74
CA THR A 78 -10.08 -4.70 24.52
C THR A 78 -9.49 -4.00 23.30
N PRO A 79 -9.20 -4.71 22.19
CA PRO A 79 -8.72 -4.08 20.98
C PRO A 79 -9.75 -3.09 20.42
N VAL A 80 -9.26 -1.99 19.86
CA VAL A 80 -10.09 -1.04 19.13
C VAL A 80 -10.03 -1.40 17.66
N VAL A 81 -11.19 -1.53 17.02
CA VAL A 81 -11.28 -1.87 15.59
C VAL A 81 -11.80 -0.66 14.82
N PHE A 82 -10.98 -0.16 13.90
CA PHE A 82 -11.35 0.91 12.98
C PHE A 82 -11.86 0.33 11.67
N ASN A 83 -12.96 0.89 11.19
CA ASN A 83 -13.41 0.72 9.81
C ASN A 83 -12.57 1.61 8.92
N LEU A 84 -12.05 1.10 7.80
CA LEU A 84 -11.51 1.93 6.74
C LEU A 84 -12.56 2.02 5.64
N ASN A 85 -13.16 3.19 5.48
CA ASN A 85 -14.17 3.46 4.46
C ASN A 85 -13.47 3.92 3.19
N ASP A 86 -13.58 3.11 2.16
CA ASP A 86 -13.05 3.45 0.84
C ASP A 86 -13.83 4.61 0.21
N ILE A 87 -13.08 5.59 -0.27
CA ILE A 87 -13.57 6.72 -1.07
C ILE A 87 -12.62 6.99 -2.25
N SER A 88 -11.88 5.96 -2.71
CA SER A 88 -10.91 6.06 -3.82
C SER A 88 -11.42 6.87 -5.01
N ASP A 89 -12.68 6.61 -5.40
CA ASP A 89 -13.35 7.22 -6.55
C ASP A 89 -13.62 8.72 -6.38
N ASP A 90 -13.71 9.19 -5.13
CA ASP A 90 -14.00 10.60 -4.80
C ASP A 90 -12.72 11.43 -4.60
N ILE A 91 -11.54 10.80 -4.62
CA ILE A 91 -10.25 11.49 -4.39
C ILE A 91 -9.60 11.87 -5.73
N LEU A 92 -9.71 13.14 -6.11
CA LEU A 92 -9.12 13.67 -7.34
C LEU A 92 -7.58 13.63 -7.36
N SER A 93 -6.93 13.93 -6.23
CA SER A 93 -5.47 14.05 -6.16
C SER A 93 -4.94 13.25 -4.96
N PRO A 94 -4.86 11.90 -5.08
CA PRO A 94 -4.55 11.04 -3.95
C PRO A 94 -3.16 11.27 -3.38
N GLU A 95 -2.17 11.59 -4.20
CA GLU A 95 -0.80 11.90 -3.74
C GLU A 95 -0.72 13.17 -2.89
N ASP A 96 -1.69 14.08 -3.00
CA ASP A 96 -1.70 15.37 -2.27
C ASP A 96 -2.77 15.42 -1.16
N THR A 97 -3.55 14.35 -0.97
CA THR A 97 -4.69 14.32 -0.04
C THR A 97 -4.36 13.63 1.28
N ILE A 98 -4.67 14.26 2.40
CA ILE A 98 -4.66 13.62 3.73
C ILE A 98 -6.03 12.96 3.96
N CYS A 99 -6.01 11.71 4.39
CA CYS A 99 -7.18 10.88 4.61
C CYS A 99 -7.31 10.49 6.08
N ASP A 100 -8.53 10.17 6.53
CA ASP A 100 -8.76 9.51 7.82
C ASP A 100 -9.41 8.14 7.60
N GLN A 101 -9.74 7.42 8.67
CA GLN A 101 -10.40 6.12 8.54
C GLN A 101 -11.79 6.16 7.86
N LYS A 102 -12.45 7.34 7.80
CA LYS A 102 -13.75 7.51 7.15
C LYS A 102 -13.64 7.92 5.67
N HIS A 103 -12.46 8.35 5.26
CA HIS A 103 -12.13 8.87 3.94
C HIS A 103 -10.85 8.21 3.43
N TRP A 104 -10.75 6.88 3.57
CA TRP A 104 -9.54 6.13 3.26
C TRP A 104 -9.41 5.95 1.73
N TYR A 105 -8.18 6.12 1.21
CA TYR A 105 -7.91 6.02 -0.22
C TYR A 105 -8.17 4.62 -0.81
N GLY A 106 -8.07 3.55 -0.01
CA GLY A 106 -8.19 2.19 -0.53
C GLY A 106 -6.85 1.65 -1.06
N ALA A 107 -6.40 0.52 -0.52
CA ALA A 107 -5.27 -0.24 -1.05
C ALA A 107 -5.19 -1.62 -0.38
N PHE A 108 -4.77 -2.63 -1.12
CA PHE A 108 -4.30 -3.88 -0.56
C PHE A 108 -2.87 -3.73 -0.03
N TYR A 109 -2.69 -3.58 1.28
CA TYR A 109 -1.37 -3.45 1.91
C TYR A 109 -0.69 -4.79 2.10
N TYR A 110 0.60 -4.94 1.77
CA TYR A 110 1.38 -6.17 1.96
C TYR A 110 2.60 -5.99 2.87
N ASN A 111 3.04 -4.77 3.15
CA ASN A 111 4.16 -4.53 4.06
C ASN A 111 4.00 -3.24 4.87
N ILE A 112 4.68 -3.16 6.02
CA ILE A 112 4.75 -1.97 6.88
C ILE A 112 6.19 -1.73 7.30
N LEU A 113 6.69 -0.52 7.05
CA LEU A 113 7.94 -0.02 7.63
C LEU A 113 7.64 0.96 8.77
N LEU A 114 8.23 0.71 9.93
CA LEU A 114 8.14 1.60 11.09
C LEU A 114 9.33 2.56 11.14
N LYS A 115 9.05 3.87 11.19
CA LYS A 115 10.02 4.87 11.66
C LYS A 115 9.55 5.45 12.99
N LYS A 116 10.28 5.12 14.06
CA LYS A 116 10.05 5.69 15.38
C LYS A 116 10.49 7.17 15.37
N LYS A 117 9.59 8.08 15.75
CA LYS A 117 9.92 9.48 16.06
C LYS A 117 9.49 9.80 17.49
N VAL A 118 10.11 10.83 18.07
CA VAL A 118 9.75 11.39 19.39
C VAL A 118 8.30 11.89 19.38
N LEU A 119 7.90 12.59 18.32
CA LEU A 119 6.56 13.16 18.13
C LEU A 119 5.59 12.21 17.41
N GLY A 120 5.58 10.94 17.81
CA GLY A 120 4.68 9.92 17.26
C GLY A 120 5.30 9.11 16.12
N HIS A 121 5.08 7.81 16.14
CA HIS A 121 5.61 6.90 15.13
C HIS A 121 4.90 7.07 13.80
N LYS A 122 5.64 6.92 12.70
CA LYS A 122 5.09 6.82 11.35
C LYS A 122 5.22 5.39 10.85
N TYR A 123 4.15 4.89 10.24
CA TYR A 123 4.10 3.57 9.62
C TYR A 123 3.91 3.77 8.12
N TYR A 124 4.94 3.46 7.34
CA TYR A 124 4.86 3.51 5.88
C TYR A 124 4.26 2.20 5.39
N LEU A 125 3.09 2.27 4.77
CA LEU A 125 2.31 1.14 4.30
C LEU A 125 2.59 0.94 2.82
N PHE A 126 3.05 -0.25 2.45
CA PHE A 126 3.26 -0.64 1.05
C PHE A 126 2.05 -1.45 0.62
N GLY A 127 1.41 -1.02 -0.46
CA GLY A 127 0.23 -1.65 -1.01
C GLY A 127 0.18 -1.59 -2.51
N TRP A 128 -0.89 -2.13 -3.04
CA TRP A 128 -1.27 -2.03 -4.43
C TRP A 128 -2.77 -1.83 -4.51
N ASP A 129 -3.21 -1.38 -5.67
CA ASP A 129 -4.59 -1.07 -6.01
C ASP A 129 -4.78 -1.57 -7.45
N MET A 130 -5.77 -2.43 -7.68
CA MET A 130 -6.09 -2.97 -9.00
C MET A 130 -6.56 -1.91 -10.00
N ASN A 131 -6.78 -0.66 -9.57
CA ASN A 131 -7.17 0.51 -10.35
C ASN A 131 -8.31 0.25 -11.34
N ASP A 132 -7.98 -0.22 -12.56
CA ASP A 132 -8.95 -0.54 -13.59
C ASP A 132 -8.58 -1.82 -14.37
N GLY A 133 -9.18 -2.05 -15.54
CA GLY A 133 -8.93 -3.25 -16.36
C GLY A 133 -7.73 -3.16 -17.29
N ARG A 134 -6.91 -2.11 -17.17
CA ARG A 134 -5.75 -1.82 -18.02
C ARG A 134 -4.49 -1.61 -17.18
N THR A 135 -4.59 -0.92 -16.05
CA THR A 135 -3.43 -0.60 -15.21
C THR A 135 -3.65 -1.03 -13.76
N PHE A 136 -2.54 -1.22 -13.06
CA PHE A 136 -2.47 -1.36 -11.61
C PHE A 136 -1.68 -0.21 -11.00
N LYS A 137 -1.86 0.02 -9.71
CA LYS A 137 -1.10 1.00 -8.93
C LYS A 137 -0.31 0.33 -7.82
N LYS A 138 0.92 0.78 -7.57
CA LYS A 138 1.59 0.57 -6.27
C LYS A 138 1.40 1.82 -5.43
N VAL A 139 1.17 1.61 -4.14
CA VAL A 139 0.83 2.68 -3.19
C VAL A 139 1.79 2.61 -2.01
N LEU A 140 2.46 3.73 -1.74
CA LEU A 140 3.23 3.98 -0.53
C LEU A 140 2.52 5.05 0.30
N ASP A 141 1.75 4.61 1.30
CA ASP A 141 1.00 5.48 2.18
C ASP A 141 1.71 5.66 3.53
N VAL A 142 1.30 6.66 4.31
CA VAL A 142 1.81 6.91 5.66
C VAL A 142 0.66 6.89 6.65
N LEU A 143 0.65 5.90 7.54
CA LEU A 143 -0.26 5.87 8.68
C LEU A 143 0.39 6.50 9.91
N THR A 144 -0.34 7.41 10.54
CA THR A 144 -0.08 7.91 11.89
C THR A 144 -1.31 7.69 12.76
N ILE A 145 -1.09 7.28 14.02
CA ILE A 145 -2.17 7.13 15.00
C ILE A 145 -2.01 8.24 16.04
N LYS A 146 -2.94 9.20 16.05
CA LYS A 146 -2.89 10.37 16.94
C LYS A 146 -4.23 10.52 17.65
N ASN A 147 -4.19 10.60 18.98
CA ASN A 147 -5.38 10.80 19.83
C ASN A 147 -6.54 9.83 19.50
N GLY A 148 -6.22 8.56 19.24
CA GLY A 148 -7.22 7.53 18.90
C GLY A 148 -7.83 7.64 17.50
N ARG A 149 -7.25 8.45 16.60
CA ARG A 149 -7.67 8.55 15.19
C ARG A 149 -6.56 8.06 14.26
N LEU A 150 -6.96 7.53 13.10
CA LEU A 150 -6.04 7.15 12.04
C LEU A 150 -5.92 8.31 11.06
N ILE A 151 -4.70 8.66 10.70
CA ILE A 151 -4.40 9.67 9.68
C ILE A 151 -3.51 8.98 8.64
N PHE A 152 -3.97 9.02 7.39
CA PHE A 152 -3.28 8.51 6.22
C PHE A 152 -2.75 9.68 5.40
N GLY A 153 -1.54 9.57 4.90
CA GLY A 153 -0.81 10.65 4.25
C GLY A 153 0.10 11.43 5.21
N SER A 154 1.28 11.79 4.72
CA SER A 154 2.20 12.71 5.39
C SER A 154 3.18 13.31 4.37
N PRO A 155 3.56 14.59 4.46
CA PRO A 155 4.43 15.26 3.49
C PRO A 155 5.89 14.84 3.66
N ASP A 156 6.15 13.55 3.42
CA ASP A 156 7.44 12.91 3.63
C ASP A 156 8.15 12.59 2.31
N PHE A 157 7.45 12.53 1.18
CA PHE A 157 8.02 12.06 -0.09
C PHE A 157 8.40 13.21 -1.02
N TYR A 158 9.70 13.39 -1.25
CA TYR A 158 10.24 14.41 -2.16
C TYR A 158 10.76 13.73 -3.42
N ILE A 159 9.92 13.69 -4.46
CA ILE A 159 10.11 12.88 -5.67
C ILE A 159 10.23 13.79 -6.88
N LYS A 160 11.46 14.21 -7.21
CA LYS A 160 11.81 15.14 -8.32
C LYS A 160 11.12 16.52 -8.31
N GLU A 161 10.06 16.71 -7.53
CA GLU A 161 9.31 17.95 -7.33
C GLU A 161 9.76 18.72 -6.08
N GLU A 162 9.47 20.03 -6.04
CA GLU A 162 9.74 20.88 -4.87
C GLU A 162 8.82 20.55 -3.67
N ASN A 163 7.58 20.14 -3.96
CA ASN A 163 6.57 19.88 -2.94
C ASN A 163 6.56 18.41 -2.53
N ALA A 164 6.42 18.17 -1.23
CA ALA A 164 6.33 16.82 -0.70
C ALA A 164 4.93 16.23 -0.91
N LYS A 165 4.87 15.01 -1.42
CA LYS A 165 3.62 14.25 -1.53
C LYS A 165 3.22 13.63 -0.20
N GLN A 166 1.91 13.51 0.03
CA GLN A 166 1.30 12.83 1.18
C GLN A 166 1.44 11.31 1.09
N ARG A 167 1.33 10.77 -0.13
CA ARG A 167 1.57 9.37 -0.49
C ARG A 167 2.26 9.32 -1.84
N HIS A 168 2.99 8.25 -2.11
CA HIS A 168 3.59 8.02 -3.42
C HIS A 168 2.86 6.89 -4.14
N ILE A 169 2.39 7.17 -5.35
CA ILE A 169 1.68 6.23 -6.20
C ILE A 169 2.41 6.12 -7.53
N ILE A 170 2.57 4.90 -8.03
CA ILE A 170 3.03 4.63 -9.40
C ILE A 170 2.01 3.73 -10.10
N GLU A 171 1.65 4.09 -11.33
CA GLU A 171 0.69 3.36 -12.16
C GLU A 171 1.41 2.67 -13.31
N TYR A 172 1.05 1.43 -13.59
CA TYR A 172 1.72 0.57 -14.57
C TYR A 172 0.73 -0.38 -15.24
N ILE A 173 1.06 -0.90 -16.42
CA ILE A 173 0.21 -1.88 -17.12
C ILE A 173 -0.03 -3.13 -16.25
N GLN A 174 -1.25 -3.65 -16.25
CA GLN A 174 -1.65 -4.78 -15.39
C GLN A 174 -0.81 -6.06 -15.60
N ASP A 175 -0.27 -6.25 -16.80
CA ASP A 175 0.51 -7.45 -17.18
C ASP A 175 1.99 -7.37 -16.76
N ALA A 176 2.43 -6.23 -16.21
CA ALA A 176 3.79 -6.06 -15.73
C ALA A 176 3.92 -6.39 -14.24
N SER A 177 5.10 -6.89 -13.85
CA SER A 177 5.47 -7.07 -12.45
C SER A 177 6.30 -5.88 -11.98
N VAL A 178 5.74 -5.05 -11.11
CA VAL A 178 6.39 -3.86 -10.55
C VAL A 178 6.62 -4.02 -9.05
N THR A 179 7.79 -3.59 -8.59
CA THR A 179 8.24 -3.56 -7.21
C THR A 179 8.08 -2.16 -6.63
N LEU A 180 7.69 -2.10 -5.36
CA LEU A 180 7.76 -0.91 -4.52
C LEU A 180 7.90 -1.38 -3.07
N ASN A 181 9.10 -1.45 -2.52
CA ASN A 181 9.29 -2.00 -1.17
C ASN A 181 10.52 -1.43 -0.45
N PHE A 182 10.59 -1.60 0.86
CA PHE A 182 11.79 -1.28 1.62
C PHE A 182 12.83 -2.39 1.50
N ASP A 183 13.99 -2.06 0.94
CA ASP A 183 15.17 -2.91 0.92
C ASP A 183 15.98 -2.70 2.20
N LYS A 184 16.21 -3.78 2.94
CA LYS A 184 16.90 -3.73 4.25
C LYS A 184 18.40 -3.51 4.12
N ASP A 185 19.02 -4.02 3.07
CA ASP A 185 20.46 -3.97 2.86
C ASP A 185 20.86 -2.59 2.34
N LEU A 186 20.11 -2.07 1.37
CA LEU A 186 20.25 -0.73 0.81
C LEU A 186 19.71 0.35 1.76
N LYS A 187 18.87 -0.03 2.74
CA LYS A 187 18.22 0.85 3.73
C LYS A 187 17.43 1.98 3.08
N MET A 188 16.76 1.68 1.97
CA MET A 188 15.97 2.62 1.19
C MET A 188 14.70 1.95 0.68
N ILE A 189 13.72 2.74 0.28
CA ILE A 189 12.60 2.23 -0.51
C ILE A 189 13.09 2.12 -1.94
N VAL A 190 12.87 0.98 -2.59
CA VAL A 190 13.26 0.68 -3.97
C VAL A 190 11.99 0.40 -4.76
N TYR A 191 11.92 0.96 -5.96
CA TYR A 191 10.80 0.75 -6.88
C TYR A 191 11.28 0.79 -8.33
N ASP A 192 10.59 0.05 -9.20
CA ASP A 192 10.93 0.03 -10.62
C ASP A 192 10.78 1.42 -11.22
N HIS A 193 11.74 1.79 -12.07
CA HIS A 193 11.58 2.94 -12.95
C HIS A 193 10.62 2.56 -14.07
N LEU A 194 9.60 3.40 -14.27
CA LEU A 194 8.57 3.17 -15.26
C LEU A 194 8.73 4.17 -16.41
N ILE A 195 8.64 3.66 -17.63
CA ILE A 195 8.67 4.42 -18.89
C ILE A 195 7.39 4.16 -19.67
N PRO A 196 6.91 5.08 -20.52
CA PRO A 196 5.75 4.81 -21.37
C PRO A 196 6.06 3.66 -22.34
N LEU A 197 5.06 2.80 -22.58
CA LEU A 197 5.20 1.71 -23.55
C LEU A 197 5.39 2.23 -24.99
N ASP A 198 4.86 3.42 -25.27
CA ASP A 198 5.01 4.16 -26.52
C ASP A 198 5.26 5.63 -26.19
N ASP A 199 6.50 6.10 -26.39
CA ASP A 199 6.93 7.48 -26.15
C ASP A 199 6.17 8.52 -27.00
N LYS A 200 5.46 8.10 -28.05
CA LYS A 200 4.68 8.99 -28.92
C LYS A 200 3.25 9.22 -28.44
N ASP A 201 2.74 8.37 -27.55
CA ASP A 201 1.41 8.49 -26.97
C ASP A 201 1.50 9.04 -25.53
N PRO A 202 1.02 10.27 -25.27
CA PRO A 202 1.03 10.83 -23.91
C PRO A 202 0.17 10.07 -22.92
N ASN A 203 -0.76 9.21 -23.39
CA ASN A 203 -1.61 8.35 -22.54
C ASN A 203 -1.13 6.89 -22.51
N SER A 204 0.07 6.63 -23.02
CA SER A 204 0.64 5.28 -23.05
C SER A 204 0.80 4.75 -21.62
N PRO A 205 0.39 3.50 -21.34
CA PRO A 205 0.55 2.95 -20.00
C PRO A 205 2.04 2.76 -19.72
N LEU A 206 2.43 2.90 -18.46
CA LEU A 206 3.84 2.77 -18.09
C LEU A 206 4.22 1.30 -17.86
N VAL A 207 5.47 0.97 -18.19
CA VAL A 207 6.08 -0.35 -18.03
C VAL A 207 7.45 -0.23 -17.35
N PRO A 208 7.88 -1.23 -16.55
CA PRO A 208 9.20 -1.21 -15.94
C PRO A 208 10.30 -1.36 -17.00
N ASP A 209 11.34 -0.52 -16.94
CA ASP A 209 12.49 -0.56 -17.86
C ASP A 209 13.64 -1.47 -17.39
N GLY A 210 13.46 -2.13 -16.24
CA GLY A 210 14.46 -2.98 -15.58
C GLY A 210 15.47 -2.23 -14.72
N SER A 211 15.38 -0.89 -14.65
CA SER A 211 16.13 -0.06 -13.71
C SER A 211 15.28 0.31 -12.49
N TYR A 212 15.94 0.83 -11.46
CA TYR A 212 15.32 1.10 -10.17
C TYR A 212 15.60 2.52 -9.70
N HIS A 213 14.51 3.17 -9.29
CA HIS A 213 14.52 4.37 -8.48
C HIS A 213 14.52 3.99 -6.99
N GLY A 214 14.94 4.94 -6.15
CA GLY A 214 14.93 4.77 -4.71
C GLY A 214 14.44 5.99 -3.97
N LEU A 215 14.02 5.80 -2.73
CA LEU A 215 13.80 6.86 -1.75
C LEU A 215 14.65 6.58 -0.52
N LYS A 216 15.55 7.50 -0.17
CA LYS A 216 16.43 7.38 1.01
C LYS A 216 15.92 8.25 2.15
N TYR A 217 15.85 7.68 3.35
CA TYR A 217 15.35 8.40 4.51
C TYR A 217 16.43 9.33 5.10
N ARG A 218 16.17 10.64 5.11
CA ARG A 218 17.06 11.66 5.69
C ARG A 218 16.25 12.77 6.36
N ASN A 219 16.65 13.21 7.55
CA ASN A 219 16.04 14.33 8.27
C ASN A 219 14.50 14.26 8.39
N GLY A 220 13.96 13.05 8.55
CA GLY A 220 12.53 12.83 8.69
C GLY A 220 11.74 12.71 7.39
N LYS A 221 12.42 12.79 6.23
CA LYS A 221 11.91 12.81 4.86
C LYS A 221 12.46 11.64 4.03
N TRP A 222 11.80 11.30 2.95
CA TRP A 222 12.22 10.35 1.92
C TRP A 222 12.63 11.13 0.66
N GLU A 223 13.92 11.15 0.38
CA GLU A 223 14.52 11.87 -0.74
C GLU A 223 14.75 10.94 -1.93
N PHE A 224 14.36 11.39 -3.12
CA PHE A 224 14.54 10.64 -4.36
C PHE A 224 16.00 10.33 -4.70
N VAL A 225 16.22 9.12 -5.21
CA VAL A 225 17.49 8.59 -5.70
C VAL A 225 17.23 8.04 -7.10
N GLU A 226 17.83 8.70 -8.11
CA GLU A 226 17.56 8.40 -9.51
C GLU A 226 18.07 7.04 -9.98
N ARG A 227 19.18 6.56 -9.43
CA ARG A 227 19.71 5.23 -9.78
C ARG A 227 20.14 4.51 -8.53
N VAL A 228 19.43 3.43 -8.19
CA VAL A 228 19.76 2.59 -7.02
C VAL A 228 21.02 1.77 -7.26
N PHE A 229 21.16 1.21 -8.48
CA PHE A 229 22.32 0.40 -8.86
C PHE A 229 23.17 1.17 -9.88
N HIS A 230 24.47 1.27 -9.59
CA HIS A 230 25.44 1.96 -10.46
C HIS A 230 26.33 0.99 -11.26
N GLN A 231 26.03 -0.32 -11.24
CA GLN A 231 26.86 -1.29 -11.97
C GLN A 231 26.69 -1.09 -13.48
N ARG A 232 27.71 -0.53 -14.13
CA ARG A 232 27.99 -0.88 -15.52
C ARG A 232 28.44 -2.35 -15.50
N LEU A 233 27.65 -3.26 -16.05
CA LEU A 233 28.23 -4.52 -16.53
C LEU A 233 29.32 -4.10 -17.51
N LYS A 234 30.57 -4.46 -17.25
CA LYS A 234 31.58 -4.45 -18.32
C LYS A 234 31.12 -5.49 -19.33
N ASP A 235 31.16 -5.16 -20.63
CA ASP A 235 30.79 -6.09 -21.70
C ASP A 235 31.39 -7.48 -21.44
N GLY A 236 30.52 -8.49 -21.39
CA GLY A 236 30.91 -9.89 -21.21
C GLY A 236 30.87 -10.46 -19.79
N GLN A 237 30.41 -9.73 -18.76
CA GLN A 237 30.21 -10.31 -17.43
C GLN A 237 28.72 -10.59 -17.13
N ALA A 238 28.42 -11.83 -16.76
CA ALA A 238 27.10 -12.22 -16.27
C ALA A 238 26.79 -11.53 -14.93
N PRO A 239 25.52 -11.20 -14.63
CA PRO A 239 25.15 -10.54 -13.39
C PRO A 239 25.54 -11.39 -12.18
N LEU A 240 26.18 -10.75 -11.19
CA LEU A 240 26.52 -11.39 -9.93
C LEU A 240 25.24 -11.62 -9.13
N ILE A 241 24.67 -12.82 -9.25
CA ILE A 241 23.62 -13.30 -8.34
C ILE A 241 24.30 -13.56 -6.99
N LYS A 242 24.20 -12.63 -6.04
CA LYS A 242 24.57 -12.93 -4.65
C LYS A 242 23.46 -13.77 -4.03
N LYS A 243 23.85 -14.97 -3.56
CA LYS A 243 23.03 -15.87 -2.73
C LYS A 243 22.67 -15.25 -1.39
#